data_AF-A0A2T0U630-F1
#
_entry.id   AF-A0A2T0U630-F1
#
_cell.length_a   1.000
_cell.length_b   1.000
_cell.length_c   1.000
_cell.angle_alpha   90.00
_cell.angle_beta   90.00
_cell.angle_gamma   90.00
#
_symmetry.space_group_name_H-M   'P 1'
#
loop_
_entity.id
_entity.type
_entity.pdbx_description
1 polymer ?
#
loop_
_entity_poly.entity_id
_entity_poly.type
_entity_poly.pdbx_seq_one_letter_code
_entity_poly.pdbx_strand_id
1 'polypeptide(L)'
;MYTFTYYYDRYESYFVKKNGITKFQKIEEKIHSSQSLAKLHDASIKNNEAPTQADFGAVINQIGYFIFAGGETIAMAQLIAIKDWDEKINSVYGLCSESGLLHKAESVLNRWKISVTNL
;
A
#
# COMPACT_ATOMS: atom_id res chain seq x y z
N MET A 1 17.03 -11.97 -4.45
CA MET A 1 16.73 -10.54 -4.67
C MET A 1 15.40 -10.27 -4.01
N TYR A 2 15.29 -9.22 -3.21
CA TYR A 2 14.02 -8.87 -2.57
C TYR A 2 13.09 -8.20 -3.58
N THR A 3 11.79 -8.44 -3.46
CA THR A 3 10.72 -7.91 -4.32
C THR A 3 9.67 -7.20 -3.48
N PHE A 4 8.84 -6.37 -4.12
CA PHE A 4 7.65 -5.80 -3.51
C PHE A 4 6.78 -6.89 -2.89
N THR A 5 6.48 -7.94 -3.65
CA THR A 5 5.67 -9.09 -3.18
C THR A 5 6.27 -9.73 -1.93
N TYR A 6 7.60 -9.91 -1.87
CA TYR A 6 8.23 -10.47 -0.66
C TYR A 6 8.01 -9.59 0.58
N TYR A 7 8.09 -8.26 0.45
CA TYR A 7 7.86 -7.34 1.58
C TYR A 7 6.38 -7.29 1.97
N TYR A 8 5.50 -7.28 0.97
CA TYR A 8 4.06 -7.32 1.15
C TYR A 8 3.63 -8.59 1.91
N ASP A 9 4.00 -9.77 1.42
CA ASP A 9 3.57 -11.06 1.98
C ASP A 9 4.06 -11.27 3.41
N ARG A 10 5.30 -10.84 3.70
CA ARG A 10 5.85 -10.91 5.07
C ARG A 10 5.12 -9.98 6.01
N TYR A 11 4.86 -8.75 5.58
CA TYR A 11 4.15 -7.80 6.43
C TYR A 11 2.69 -8.18 6.64
N GLU A 12 2.02 -8.68 5.59
CA GLU A 12 0.67 -9.22 5.67
C GLU A 12 0.61 -10.38 6.68
N SER A 13 1.52 -11.36 6.55
CA SER A 13 1.59 -12.51 7.47
C SER A 13 1.78 -12.07 8.92
N TYR A 14 2.70 -11.12 9.16
CA TYR A 14 2.90 -10.52 10.48
C TYR A 14 1.63 -9.81 10.97
N PHE A 15 1.04 -8.98 10.13
CA PHE A 15 -0.13 -8.17 10.47
C PHE A 15 -1.31 -9.06 10.83
N VAL A 16 -1.62 -10.07 10.02
CA VAL A 16 -2.69 -11.04 10.24
C VAL A 16 -2.46 -11.83 11.52
N LYS A 17 -1.24 -12.30 11.77
CA LYS A 17 -0.89 -13.03 13.02
C LYS A 17 -1.13 -12.17 14.27
N LYS A 18 -0.83 -10.88 14.20
CA LYS A 18 -0.92 -9.96 15.34
C LYS A 18 -2.33 -9.38 15.54
N ASN A 19 -3.02 -9.03 14.45
CA ASN A 19 -4.24 -8.25 14.46
C ASN A 19 -5.50 -9.04 14.08
N GLY A 20 -5.33 -10.26 13.55
CA GLY A 20 -6.41 -11.11 13.07
C GLY A 20 -6.82 -10.82 11.61
N ILE A 21 -7.25 -11.89 10.92
CA ILE A 21 -7.64 -11.85 9.51
C ILE A 21 -8.84 -10.93 9.25
N THR A 22 -9.80 -10.84 10.18
CA THR A 22 -10.98 -9.98 10.03
C THR A 22 -10.59 -8.51 9.93
N LYS A 23 -9.57 -8.07 10.68
CA LYS A 23 -9.10 -6.69 10.61
C LYS A 23 -8.40 -6.42 9.28
N PHE A 24 -7.61 -7.37 8.78
CA PHE A 24 -6.99 -7.29 7.47
C PHE A 24 -8.03 -7.18 6.33
N GLN A 25 -9.02 -8.08 6.30
CA GLN A 25 -10.10 -8.05 5.29
C GLN A 25 -10.88 -6.74 5.31
N LYS A 26 -11.10 -6.17 6.50
CA LYS A 26 -11.73 -4.85 6.63
C LYS A 26 -10.88 -3.73 6.04
N ILE A 27 -9.55 -3.81 6.14
CA ILE A 27 -8.65 -2.85 5.49
C ILE A 27 -8.79 -3.00 3.97
N GLU A 28 -8.69 -4.22 3.44
CA GLU A 28 -8.86 -4.48 2.00
C GLU A 28 -10.19 -3.93 1.48
N GLU A 29 -11.31 -4.20 2.16
CA GLU A 29 -12.62 -3.68 1.80
C GLU A 29 -12.61 -2.15 1.67
N LYS A 30 -12.04 -1.44 2.67
CA LYS A 30 -11.98 0.02 2.66
C LYS A 30 -11.04 0.59 1.60
N ILE A 31 -10.01 -0.15 1.21
CA ILE A 31 -9.08 0.25 0.16
C ILE A 31 -9.72 0.06 -1.21
N HIS A 32 -10.26 -1.13 -1.48
CA HIS A 32 -10.86 -1.46 -2.76
C HIS A 32 -12.14 -0.65 -3.04
N SER A 33 -12.86 -0.22 -2.00
CA SER A 33 -14.03 0.67 -2.15
C SER A 33 -13.67 2.17 -2.13
N SER A 34 -12.39 2.55 -2.11
CA SER A 34 -11.98 3.94 -1.94
C SER A 34 -12.08 4.75 -3.23
N GLN A 35 -12.97 5.75 -3.25
CA GLN A 35 -13.06 6.70 -4.35
C GLN A 35 -11.78 7.56 -4.48
N SER A 36 -11.10 7.86 -3.36
CA SER A 36 -9.85 8.62 -3.40
C SER A 36 -8.72 7.82 -4.05
N LEU A 37 -8.68 6.49 -3.84
CA LEU A 37 -7.71 5.63 -4.52
C LEU A 37 -8.01 5.54 -6.02
N ALA A 38 -9.28 5.38 -6.39
CA ALA A 38 -9.68 5.40 -7.80
C ALA A 38 -9.26 6.70 -8.51
N LYS A 39 -9.42 7.85 -7.85
CA LYS A 39 -8.95 9.14 -8.39
C LYS A 39 -7.43 9.20 -8.53
N LEU A 40 -6.68 8.59 -7.61
CA LEU A 40 -5.22 8.50 -7.73
C LEU A 40 -4.80 7.62 -8.91
N HIS A 41 -5.51 6.52 -9.16
CA HIS A 41 -5.28 5.66 -10.33
C HIS A 41 -5.54 6.42 -11.63
N ASP A 42 -6.66 7.14 -11.71
CA ASP A 42 -6.99 7.98 -12.86
C ASP A 42 -5.93 9.05 -13.10
N ALA A 43 -5.45 9.70 -12.03
CA ALA A 43 -4.40 10.71 -12.11
C ALA A 43 -3.07 10.10 -12.61
N SER A 44 -2.71 8.91 -12.11
CA SER A 44 -1.52 8.18 -12.54
C SER A 44 -1.54 7.89 -14.05
N ILE A 45 -2.69 7.44 -14.57
CA ILE A 45 -2.88 7.21 -16.01
C ILE A 45 -2.79 8.54 -16.78
N LYS A 46 -3.57 9.54 -16.37
CA LYS A 46 -3.68 10.83 -17.08
C LYS A 46 -2.37 11.58 -17.17
N ASN A 47 -1.57 11.53 -16.11
CA ASN A 47 -0.29 12.22 -16.03
C ASN A 47 0.88 11.37 -16.52
N ASN A 48 0.64 10.09 -16.85
CA ASN A 48 1.67 9.11 -17.18
C ASN A 48 2.78 9.05 -16.12
N GLU A 49 2.37 9.03 -14.84
CA GLU A 49 3.27 9.15 -13.69
C GLU A 49 2.90 8.13 -12.61
N ALA A 50 3.93 7.51 -12.00
CA ALA A 50 3.75 6.57 -10.91
C ALA A 50 3.53 7.30 -9.56
N PRO A 51 2.46 7.00 -8.80
CA PRO A 51 2.23 7.61 -7.50
C PRO A 51 3.38 7.34 -6.54
N THR A 52 3.77 8.33 -5.76
CA THR A 52 4.79 8.20 -4.71
C THR A 52 4.20 7.53 -3.46
N GLN A 53 5.08 7.11 -2.53
CA GLN A 53 4.65 6.62 -1.22
C GLN A 53 3.79 7.65 -0.46
N ALA A 54 4.10 8.95 -0.62
CA ALA A 54 3.38 10.02 0.03
C ALA A 54 1.95 10.18 -0.53
N ASP A 55 1.77 9.99 -1.85
CA ASP A 55 0.44 10.06 -2.48
C ASP A 55 -0.49 8.98 -1.95
N PHE A 56 -0.01 7.74 -1.85
CA PHE A 56 -0.77 6.67 -1.21
C PHE A 56 -1.11 7.03 0.24
N GLY A 57 -0.15 7.56 1.02
CA GLY A 57 -0.41 7.98 2.40
C GLY A 57 -1.47 9.08 2.52
N ALA A 58 -1.45 10.05 1.60
CA ALA A 58 -2.45 11.11 1.54
C ALA A 58 -3.84 10.56 1.23
N VAL A 59 -3.96 9.60 0.32
CA VAL A 59 -5.22 8.91 0.01
C VAL A 59 -5.72 8.11 1.21
N ILE A 60 -4.85 7.37 1.90
CA ILE A 60 -5.26 6.59 3.09
C ILE A 60 -5.84 7.51 4.16
N ASN A 61 -5.22 8.66 4.40
CA ASN A 61 -5.68 9.64 5.39
C ASN A 61 -7.05 10.27 5.07
N GLN A 62 -7.50 10.21 3.81
CA GLN A 62 -8.83 10.70 3.41
C GLN A 62 -9.95 9.69 3.68
N ILE A 63 -9.61 8.42 3.89
CA ILE A 63 -10.59 7.37 4.17
C ILE A 63 -10.86 7.40 5.68
N GLY A 64 -12.12 7.72 6.06
CA GLY A 64 -12.51 7.94 7.46
C GLY A 64 -12.12 6.82 8.43
N TYR A 65 -12.07 5.57 7.96
CA TYR A 65 -11.65 4.42 8.77
C TYR A 65 -10.19 4.53 9.29
N PHE A 66 -9.31 5.24 8.59
CA PHE A 66 -7.88 5.31 8.93
C PHE A 66 -7.46 6.58 9.68
N ILE A 67 -8.35 7.56 9.89
CA ILE A 67 -8.02 8.86 10.53
C ILE A 67 -7.34 8.67 11.90
N PHE A 68 -7.78 7.69 12.68
CA PHE A 68 -7.22 7.36 14.00
C PHE A 68 -6.54 6.00 14.04
N ALA A 69 -6.24 5.43 12.87
CA ALA A 69 -5.59 4.13 12.81
C ALA A 69 -4.12 4.23 13.26
N GLY A 70 -3.64 3.20 13.94
CA GLY A 70 -2.22 3.11 14.30
C GLY A 70 -1.34 2.88 13.08
N GLY A 71 -0.04 3.19 13.23
CA GLY A 71 0.92 3.16 12.11
C GLY A 71 1.00 1.82 11.38
N GLU A 72 0.86 0.69 12.07
CA GLU A 72 0.83 -0.63 11.42
C GLU A 72 -0.39 -0.82 10.51
N THR A 73 -1.55 -0.33 10.95
CA THR A 73 -2.78 -0.40 10.15
C THR A 73 -2.67 0.51 8.93
N ILE A 74 -2.06 1.70 9.09
CA ILE A 74 -1.82 2.61 7.97
C ILE A 74 -0.77 2.02 7.00
N ALA A 75 0.30 1.41 7.51
CA ALA A 75 1.30 0.75 6.69
C ALA A 75 0.69 -0.37 5.83
N MET A 76 -0.14 -1.24 6.43
CA MET A 76 -0.82 -2.31 5.70
C MET A 76 -1.77 -1.73 4.64
N ALA A 77 -2.53 -0.70 4.99
CA ALA A 77 -3.42 0.00 4.06
C ALA A 77 -2.67 0.60 2.86
N GLN A 78 -1.51 1.23 3.09
CA GLN A 78 -0.68 1.76 2.02
C GLN A 78 -0.10 0.65 1.12
N LEU A 79 0.34 -0.47 1.70
CA LEU A 79 0.86 -1.60 0.94
C LEU A 79 -0.21 -2.28 0.07
N ILE A 80 -1.44 -2.45 0.60
CA ILE A 80 -2.58 -2.92 -0.20
C ILE A 80 -2.87 -1.95 -1.34
N ALA A 81 -2.87 -0.64 -1.09
CA ALA A 81 -3.11 0.35 -2.14
C ALA A 81 -2.03 0.34 -3.23
N ILE A 82 -0.75 0.15 -2.87
CA ILE A 82 0.34 0.01 -3.84
C ILE A 82 0.14 -1.26 -4.68
N LYS A 83 -0.20 -2.39 -4.05
CA LYS A 83 -0.48 -3.66 -4.74
C LYS A 83 -1.67 -3.53 -5.70
N ASP A 84 -2.75 -2.91 -5.26
CA ASP A 84 -3.94 -2.67 -6.10
C ASP A 84 -3.64 -1.79 -7.31
N TRP A 85 -2.85 -0.73 -7.12
CA TRP A 85 -2.37 0.11 -8.22
C TRP A 85 -1.45 -0.65 -9.17
N ASP A 86 -0.52 -1.46 -8.63
CA ASP A 86 0.40 -2.24 -9.43
C ASP A 86 -0.35 -3.24 -10.33
N GLU A 87 -1.25 -4.01 -9.74
CA GLU A 87 -2.03 -5.03 -10.43
C GLU A 87 -2.96 -4.45 -11.49
N LYS A 88 -3.60 -3.29 -11.24
CA LYS A 88 -4.60 -2.71 -12.14
C LYS A 88 -4.03 -1.74 -13.18
N ILE A 89 -2.96 -1.02 -12.82
CA ILE A 89 -2.45 0.10 -13.61
C ILE A 89 -1.03 -0.17 -14.04
N ASN A 90 -0.11 -0.38 -13.09
CA ASN A 90 1.30 -0.48 -13.44
C ASN A 90 1.62 -1.68 -14.34
N SER A 91 0.96 -2.81 -14.12
CA SER A 91 1.08 -4.02 -14.95
C SER A 91 0.70 -3.79 -16.42
N VAL A 92 -0.16 -2.81 -16.70
CA VAL A 92 -0.65 -2.46 -18.04
C VAL A 92 0.17 -1.33 -18.67
N TYR A 93 0.52 -0.31 -17.88
CA TYR A 93 1.13 0.93 -18.39
C TYR A 93 2.65 1.02 -18.16
N GLY A 94 3.23 0.14 -17.34
CA GLY A 94 4.67 0.08 -17.09
C GLY A 94 5.26 1.34 -16.44
N LEU A 95 4.49 2.02 -15.58
CA LEU A 95 4.84 3.33 -15.00
C LEU A 95 5.95 3.26 -13.95
N CYS A 96 6.18 2.11 -13.35
CA CYS A 96 7.16 1.88 -12.30
C CYS A 96 7.79 0.49 -12.44
N SER A 97 9.11 0.43 -12.28
CA SER A 97 9.86 -0.84 -12.24
C SER A 97 9.65 -1.56 -10.91
N GLU A 98 9.98 -2.86 -10.88
CA GLU A 98 10.01 -3.65 -9.64
C GLU A 98 10.89 -3.01 -8.55
N SER A 99 12.05 -2.46 -8.93
CA SER A 99 12.91 -1.73 -7.99
C SER A 99 12.23 -0.48 -7.41
N GLY A 100 11.39 0.19 -8.20
CA GLY A 100 10.60 1.33 -7.74
C GLY A 100 9.46 0.91 -6.81
N LEU A 101 8.79 -0.21 -7.09
CA LEU A 101 7.77 -0.80 -6.20
C LEU A 101 8.38 -1.21 -4.86
N LEU A 102 9.52 -1.90 -4.88
CA LEU A 102 10.27 -2.26 -3.68
C LEU A 102 10.61 -1.02 -2.85
N HIS A 103 11.13 0.03 -3.49
CA HIS A 103 11.47 1.27 -2.80
C HIS A 103 10.25 1.95 -2.14
N LYS A 104 9.08 1.89 -2.78
CA LYS A 104 7.82 2.37 -2.17
C LYS A 104 7.47 1.55 -0.93
N ALA A 105 7.54 0.22 -1.00
CA ALA A 105 7.26 -0.64 0.16
C ALA A 105 8.23 -0.38 1.32
N GLU A 106 9.54 -0.30 1.05
CA GLU A 106 10.55 0.04 2.05
C GLU A 106 10.28 1.40 2.68
N SER A 107 9.91 2.39 1.86
CA SER A 107 9.56 3.74 2.34
C SER A 107 8.33 3.72 3.26
N VAL A 108 7.30 2.93 2.95
CA VAL A 108 6.14 2.74 3.83
C VAL A 108 6.58 2.14 5.17
N LEU A 109 7.29 1.02 5.15
CA LEU A 109 7.66 0.32 6.37
C LEU A 109 8.59 1.16 7.25
N ASN A 110 9.58 1.83 6.64
CA ASN A 110 10.50 2.72 7.34
C ASN A 110 9.78 3.92 7.97
N ARG A 111 8.83 4.54 7.26
CA ARG A 111 8.03 5.65 7.78
C ARG A 111 7.29 5.28 9.07
N TRP A 112 6.80 4.04 9.13
CA TRP A 112 6.05 3.53 10.28
C TRP A 112 6.91 2.75 11.28
N LYS A 113 8.25 2.82 11.15
CA LYS A 113 9.24 2.17 12.03
C LYS A 113 9.05 0.64 12.13
N ILE A 114 8.62 0.01 11.04
CA ILE A 114 8.47 -1.44 10.93
C ILE A 114 9.77 -2.00 10.38
N SER A 115 10.50 -2.76 11.19
CA SER A 115 11.73 -3.41 10.73
C SER A 115 11.44 -4.71 10.01
N VAL A 116 11.88 -4.79 8.76
CA VAL A 116 11.73 -6.00 7.91
C VAL A 116 12.56 -7.17 8.42
N THR A 117 13.62 -6.91 9.19
CA THR A 117 14.40 -7.95 9.88
C THR A 117 13.62 -8.66 10.98
N ASN A 118 12.54 -8.04 11.46
CA ASN A 118 11.72 -8.53 12.56
C ASN A 118 10.33 -9.01 12.08
N LEU A 119 10.08 -8.96 10.77
CA LEU A 119 8.95 -9.62 10.09
C LEU A 119 9.29 -11.09 9.82
#